data_AF-A0A536ZRL0-F1
#
_entry.id   AF-A0A536ZRL0-F1
#
_cell.length_a   1.000
_cell.length_b   1.000
_cell.length_c   1.000
_cell.angle_alpha   90.00
_cell.angle_beta   90.00
_cell.angle_gamma   90.00
#
_symmetry.space_group_name_H-M   'P 1'
#
loop_
_entity.id
_entity.type
_entity.pdbx_description
1 polymer ?
#
loop_
_entity_poly.entity_id
_entity_poly.type
_entity_poly.pdbx_seq_one_letter_code
_entity_poly.pdbx_strand_id
1 'polypeptide(L)'
;MLLDWFSRKHIDEFADSIVAELLQRFPQSGADLSSEKSVEKAMKTLDRIFSRISAFAVERRPNLYQKACFGNRIKWGLKEAGYPAPFVELVTQKFLAYMAIASAARPSARS
;
A
#
# COMPACT_ATOMS: atom_id res chain seq x y z
N MET A 1 7.37 9.58 -21.51
CA MET A 1 8.81 9.64 -21.87
C MET A 1 9.61 8.81 -20.86
N LEU A 2 10.86 8.41 -21.14
CA LEU A 2 11.69 7.62 -20.22
C LEU A 2 11.76 8.22 -18.80
N LEU A 3 11.73 9.55 -18.67
CA LEU A 3 11.74 10.26 -17.38
C LEU A 3 10.49 10.03 -16.52
N ASP A 4 9.29 9.84 -17.11
CA ASP A 4 8.06 9.55 -16.34
C ASP A 4 8.10 8.16 -15.70
N TRP A 5 8.81 7.22 -16.34
CA TRP A 5 9.04 5.87 -15.82
C TRP A 5 10.00 5.89 -14.61
N PHE A 6 10.92 6.86 -14.55
CA PHE A 6 11.79 7.11 -13.38
C PHE A 6 11.16 8.04 -12.34
N SER A 7 10.06 8.74 -12.67
CA SER A 7 9.40 9.65 -11.75
C SER A 7 8.83 8.88 -10.57
N ARG A 8 9.44 9.11 -9.40
CA ARG A 8 9.03 8.53 -8.12
C ARG A 8 7.95 9.33 -7.41
N LYS A 9 7.76 10.59 -7.81
CA LYS A 9 6.91 11.53 -7.08
C LYS A 9 5.49 10.95 -6.86
N HIS A 10 4.87 10.43 -7.90
CA HIS A 10 3.53 9.87 -7.81
C HIS A 10 3.45 8.58 -6.97
N ILE A 11 4.49 7.73 -6.98
CA ILE A 11 4.48 6.50 -6.19
C ILE A 11 4.78 6.79 -4.72
N ASP A 12 5.66 7.75 -4.43
CA ASP A 12 6.01 8.17 -3.09
C ASP A 12 4.82 8.91 -2.44
N GLU A 13 4.17 9.84 -3.16
CA GLU A 13 2.93 10.51 -2.72
C GLU A 13 1.79 9.51 -2.47
N PHE A 14 1.64 8.52 -3.36
CA PHE A 14 0.65 7.47 -3.17
C PHE A 14 0.94 6.62 -1.93
N ALA A 15 2.18 6.16 -1.76
CA ALA A 15 2.59 5.39 -0.60
C ALA A 15 2.36 6.17 0.71
N ASP A 16 2.71 7.45 0.74
CA ASP A 16 2.49 8.33 1.90
C ASP A 16 1.01 8.44 2.24
N SER A 17 0.14 8.55 1.23
CA SER A 17 -1.30 8.56 1.44
C SER A 17 -1.85 7.25 2.03
N ILE A 18 -1.23 6.11 1.69
CA ILE A 18 -1.62 4.79 2.22
C ILE A 18 -1.14 4.65 3.66
N VAL A 19 0.08 5.09 3.96
CA VAL A 19 0.60 5.13 5.34
C VAL A 19 -0.30 6.01 6.19
N ALA A 20 -0.58 7.24 5.77
CA ALA A 20 -1.42 8.17 6.53
C ALA A 20 -2.82 7.59 6.85
N GLU A 21 -3.47 6.94 5.87
CA GLU A 21 -4.76 6.28 6.09
C GLU A 21 -4.66 5.11 7.08
N LEU A 22 -3.59 4.31 7.00
CA LEU A 22 -3.34 3.22 7.94
C LEU A 22 -3.12 3.76 9.36
N LEU A 23 -2.27 4.78 9.53
CA LEU A 23 -1.96 5.40 10.82
C LEU A 23 -3.22 5.98 11.49
N GLN A 24 -4.07 6.64 10.70
CA GLN A 24 -5.31 7.24 11.19
C GLN A 24 -6.28 6.20 11.77
N ARG A 25 -6.30 4.98 11.21
CA ARG A 25 -7.29 3.97 11.56
C ARG A 25 -6.77 2.86 12.49
N PHE A 26 -5.48 2.58 12.42
CA PHE A 26 -4.81 1.52 13.18
C PHE A 26 -3.69 2.12 14.02
N PRO A 27 -3.96 2.95 15.04
CA PRO A 27 -2.89 3.55 15.83
C PRO A 27 -1.98 2.48 16.44
N GLN A 28 -0.74 2.84 16.73
CA GLN A 28 0.28 1.94 17.30
C GLN A 28 -0.16 1.24 18.61
N SER A 29 -1.09 1.83 19.35
CA SER A 29 -1.75 1.23 20.52
C SER A 29 -2.65 0.04 20.19
N GLY A 30 -2.77 -0.32 18.91
CA GLY A 30 -3.73 -1.26 18.38
C GLY A 30 -5.01 -0.55 17.92
N ALA A 31 -5.68 -1.13 16.93
CA ALA A 31 -7.05 -0.76 16.63
C ALA A 31 -7.94 -1.21 17.79
N ASP A 32 -8.91 -0.37 18.15
CA ASP A 32 -10.01 -0.80 19.00
C ASP A 32 -10.81 -1.87 18.26
N LEU A 33 -10.71 -3.11 18.73
CA LEU A 33 -11.44 -4.28 18.22
C LEU A 33 -12.42 -4.81 19.27
N SER A 34 -12.79 -3.99 20.25
CA SER A 34 -13.67 -4.39 21.36
C SER A 34 -15.13 -4.60 20.95
N SER A 35 -15.55 -4.03 19.81
CA SER A 35 -16.90 -4.15 19.28
C SER A 35 -16.92 -4.64 17.84
N GLU A 36 -17.96 -5.38 17.48
CA GLU A 36 -18.20 -5.85 16.11
C GLU A 36 -18.16 -4.69 15.09
N LYS A 37 -18.73 -3.53 15.44
CA LYS A 37 -18.70 -2.32 14.62
C LYS A 37 -17.29 -1.77 14.42
N SER A 38 -16.46 -1.81 15.46
CA SER A 38 -15.07 -1.34 15.38
C SER A 38 -14.23 -2.27 14.49
N VAL A 39 -14.44 -3.59 14.60
CA VAL A 39 -13.84 -4.63 13.73
C VAL A 39 -14.27 -4.45 12.28
N GLU A 40 -15.57 -4.31 12.02
CA GLU A 40 -16.10 -4.10 10.67
C GLU A 40 -15.49 -2.85 10.03
N LYS A 41 -15.40 -1.75 10.78
CA LYS A 41 -14.82 -0.50 10.29
C LYS A 41 -13.30 -0.63 10.04
N ALA A 42 -12.60 -1.46 10.82
CA ALA A 42 -11.20 -1.79 10.57
C ALA A 42 -11.03 -2.58 9.26
N MET A 43 -11.82 -3.65 9.08
CA MET A 43 -11.80 -4.46 7.85
C MET A 43 -12.13 -3.63 6.61
N LYS A 44 -13.20 -2.82 6.67
CA LYS A 44 -13.59 -1.93 5.57
C LYS A 44 -12.48 -0.95 5.18
N THR A 45 -11.66 -0.52 6.15
CA THR A 45 -10.51 0.36 5.87
C THR A 45 -9.39 -0.41 5.16
N LEU A 46 -9.10 -1.64 5.59
CA LEU A 46 -8.13 -2.50 4.90
C LEU A 46 -8.58 -2.80 3.47
N ASP A 47 -9.84 -3.18 3.27
CA ASP A 47 -10.40 -3.44 1.94
C ASP A 47 -10.30 -2.22 1.02
N ARG A 48 -10.55 -1.03 1.57
CA ARG A 48 -10.37 0.23 0.83
C ARG A 48 -8.90 0.45 0.46
N ILE A 49 -7.97 0.24 1.38
CA ILE A 49 -6.53 0.36 1.11
C ILE A 49 -6.10 -0.60 -0.01
N PHE A 50 -6.47 -1.89 0.09
CA PHE A 50 -6.15 -2.88 -0.95
C PHE A 50 -6.78 -2.54 -2.31
N SER A 51 -8.01 -2.04 -2.30
CA SER A 51 -8.70 -1.59 -3.51
C SER A 51 -7.99 -0.40 -4.16
N ARG A 52 -7.52 0.58 -3.37
CA ARG A 52 -6.72 1.72 -3.85
C ARG A 52 -5.39 1.28 -4.45
N ILE A 53 -4.68 0.36 -3.77
CA ILE A 53 -3.41 -0.22 -4.26
C ILE A 53 -3.64 -0.91 -5.62
N SER A 54 -4.70 -1.70 -5.72
CA SER A 54 -5.03 -2.42 -6.95
C SER A 54 -5.41 -1.47 -8.09
N ALA A 55 -6.24 -0.46 -7.82
CA ALA A 55 -6.61 0.56 -8.81
C ALA A 55 -5.39 1.32 -9.32
N PHE A 56 -4.50 1.76 -8.41
CA PHE A 56 -3.25 2.43 -8.77
C PHE A 56 -2.35 1.52 -9.62
N ALA A 57 -2.20 0.25 -9.23
CA ALA A 57 -1.38 -0.72 -9.95
C ALA A 57 -1.87 -0.96 -11.39
N VAL A 58 -3.18 -0.93 -11.58
CA VAL A 58 -3.86 -1.13 -12.87
C VAL A 58 -3.80 0.13 -13.75
N GLU A 59 -3.97 1.31 -13.16
CA GLU A 59 -3.94 2.60 -13.85
C GLU A 59 -2.52 3.02 -14.25
N ARG A 60 -1.58 2.97 -13.31
CA ARG A 60 -0.23 3.53 -13.46
C ARG A 60 0.81 2.51 -13.94
N ARG A 61 0.52 1.22 -13.82
CA ARG A 61 1.44 0.11 -14.20
C ARG A 61 2.86 0.31 -13.68
N PRO A 62 3.05 0.41 -12.35
CA PRO A 62 4.36 0.69 -11.78
C PRO A 62 5.38 -0.38 -12.19
N ASN A 63 6.55 0.06 -12.61
CA ASN A 63 7.67 -0.83 -12.92
C ASN A 63 8.28 -1.44 -11.64
N LEU A 64 9.24 -2.36 -11.79
CA LEU A 64 9.87 -3.03 -10.65
C LEU A 64 10.53 -2.04 -9.67
N TYR A 65 11.17 -1.00 -10.18
CA TYR A 65 11.81 0.04 -9.37
C TYR A 65 10.79 0.84 -8.56
N GLN A 66 9.70 1.28 -9.19
CA GLN A 66 8.61 2.00 -8.53
C GLN A 66 7.93 1.13 -7.46
N LYS A 67 7.70 -0.15 -7.74
CA LYS A 67 7.21 -1.11 -6.74
C LYS A 67 8.15 -1.21 -5.54
N ALA A 68 9.46 -1.29 -5.76
CA ALA A 68 10.44 -1.30 -4.67
C ALA A 68 10.41 0.02 -3.87
N CYS A 69 10.28 1.18 -4.53
CA CYS A 69 10.14 2.48 -3.87
C CYS A 69 8.88 2.54 -3.00
N PHE A 70 7.74 2.07 -3.52
CA PHE A 70 6.49 1.95 -2.76
C PHE A 70 6.69 1.11 -1.50
N GLY A 71 7.24 -0.10 -1.63
CA GLY A 71 7.49 -0.98 -0.49
C GLY A 71 8.41 -0.36 0.55
N ASN A 72 9.49 0.29 0.11
CA ASN A 72 10.40 1.01 1.02
C ASN A 72 9.68 2.14 1.75
N ARG A 73 8.84 2.91 1.06
CA ARG A 73 8.13 4.03 1.67
C ARG A 73 7.11 3.57 2.71
N ILE A 74 6.35 2.51 2.41
CA ILE A 74 5.48 1.85 3.41
C ILE A 74 6.30 1.37 4.60
N LYS A 75 7.39 0.63 4.37
CA LYS A 75 8.24 0.08 5.43
C LYS A 75 8.74 1.17 6.38
N TRP A 76 9.28 2.26 5.84
CA TRP A 76 9.80 3.36 6.65
C TRP A 76 8.69 4.13 7.35
N GLY A 77 7.57 4.42 6.66
CA GLY A 77 6.44 5.13 7.27
C GLY A 77 5.87 4.39 8.48
N LEU A 78 5.76 3.06 8.42
CA LEU A 78 5.32 2.25 9.56
C LEU A 78 6.39 2.13 10.64
N LYS A 79 7.67 2.02 10.27
CA LYS A 79 8.76 1.96 11.25
C LYS A 79 8.88 3.27 12.03
N GLU A 80 8.81 4.42 11.35
CA GLU A 80 8.86 5.76 11.95
C GLU A 80 7.65 6.03 12.86
N ALA A 81 6.50 5.45 12.53
CA ALA A 81 5.30 5.51 13.35
C ALA A 81 5.30 4.55 14.56
N GLY A 82 6.38 3.79 14.79
CA GLY A 82 6.57 2.97 15.99
C GLY A 82 5.97 1.56 15.93
N TYR A 83 5.58 1.06 14.75
CA TYR A 83 5.01 -0.29 14.65
C TYR A 83 6.07 -1.38 14.87
N PRO A 84 5.67 -2.54 15.44
CA PRO A 84 6.58 -3.65 15.67
C PRO A 84 7.11 -4.22 14.34
N ALA A 85 8.39 -4.57 14.29
CA ALA A 85 9.05 -5.02 13.06
C ALA A 85 8.33 -6.17 12.33
N PRO A 86 7.82 -7.21 13.00
CA PRO A 86 7.06 -8.28 12.32
C PRO A 86 5.80 -7.76 11.61
N PHE A 87 5.12 -6.77 12.20
CA PHE A 87 3.94 -6.15 11.59
C PHE A 87 4.33 -5.33 10.36
N VAL A 88 5.38 -4.51 10.49
CA VAL A 88 5.90 -3.68 9.39
C VAL A 88 6.25 -4.56 8.18
N GLU A 89 6.94 -5.67 8.42
CA GLU A 89 7.34 -6.60 7.36
C GLU A 89 6.13 -7.26 6.69
N LEU A 90 5.20 -7.80 7.47
CA LEU A 90 4.01 -8.48 6.95
C LEU A 90 3.13 -7.53 6.12
N VAL A 91 2.87 -6.32 6.62
CA VAL A 91 2.04 -5.33 5.91
C VAL A 91 2.73 -4.90 4.61
N THR A 92 4.03 -4.60 4.67
CA THR A 92 4.80 -4.21 3.48
C THR A 92 4.77 -5.31 2.41
N GLN A 93 4.98 -6.57 2.80
CA GLN A 93 4.94 -7.71 1.88
C GLN A 93 3.56 -7.89 1.26
N LYS A 94 2.49 -7.82 2.07
CA LYS A 94 1.11 -7.93 1.56
C LYS A 94 0.78 -6.81 0.58
N PHE A 95 1.11 -5.57 0.89
CA PHE A 95 0.83 -4.43 -0.02
C PHE A 95 1.61 -4.56 -1.33
N LEU A 96 2.87 -4.96 -1.28
CA LEU A 96 3.67 -5.26 -2.47
C LEU A 96 3.09 -6.40 -3.31
N ALA A 97 2.68 -7.49 -2.66
CA ALA A 97 2.10 -8.64 -3.34
C ALA A 97 0.81 -8.25 -4.08
N TYR A 98 -0.09 -7.53 -3.42
CA TYR A 98 -1.32 -7.04 -4.05
C TYR A 98 -1.04 -6.11 -5.23
N MET A 99 -0.10 -5.17 -5.08
CA MET A 99 0.32 -4.30 -6.19
C MET A 99 0.88 -5.12 -7.37
N ALA A 100 1.70 -6.14 -7.10
CA ALA A 100 2.29 -6.97 -8.13
C ALA A 100 1.23 -7.79 -8.88
N ILE A 101 0.32 -8.44 -8.15
CA ILE A 101 -0.77 -9.24 -8.71
C ILE A 101 -1.70 -8.36 -9.55
N ALA A 102 -2.13 -7.21 -9.03
CA ALA A 102 -3.01 -6.29 -9.74
C ALA A 102 -2.37 -5.73 -11.03
N SER A 103 -1.07 -5.43 -11.01
CA SER A 103 -0.35 -5.04 -12.23
C SER A 103 -0.25 -6.15 -13.27
N ALA A 104 -0.21 -7.43 -12.84
CA ALA A 104 -0.08 -8.57 -13.74
C ALA A 104 -1.41 -9.06 -14.32
N ALA A 105 -2.53 -8.80 -13.64
CA ALA A 105 -3.87 -9.30 -14.00
C ALA A 105 -4.49 -8.68 -15.27
N ARG A 106 -3.88 -7.67 -15.89
CA ARG A 106 -4.27 -7.23 -17.25
C ARG A 106 -3.38 -7.93 -18.28
N PRO A 107 -3.95 -8.71 -19.22
CA PRO A 107 -3.18 -9.16 -20.37
C PRO A 107 -2.66 -7.93 -21.11
N SER A 108 -1.37 -7.93 -21.45
CA SER A 108 -0.87 -7.04 -22.49
C SER A 108 -1.77 -7.27 -23.70
N ALA A 109 -2.55 -6.26 -24.10
CA ALA A 109 -3.13 -6.26 -25.44
C ALA A 109 -1.94 -6.45 -26.39
N ARG A 110 -1.85 -7.65 -26.97
CA ARG A 110 -0.88 -7.95 -28.02
C ARG A 110 -1.22 -6.98 -29.15
N SER A 111 -0.35 -6.01 -29.38
CA SER A 111 -0.29 -5.22 -30.61
C SER A 111 0.20 -6.09 -31.75
#